data_AF-A0A955HXA8-F1
#
_entry.id   AF-A0A955HXA8-F1
#
_cell.length_a   1.000
_cell.length_b   1.000
_cell.length_c   1.000
_cell.angle_alpha   90.00
_cell.angle_beta   90.00
_cell.angle_gamma   90.00
#
_symmetry.space_group_name_H-M   'P 1'
#
loop_
_entity.id
_entity.type
_entity.pdbx_description
1 polymer ?
#
loop_
_entity_poly.entity_id
_entity_poly.type
_entity_poly.pdbx_seq_one_letter_code
_entity_poly.pdbx_strand_id
1 'polypeptide(L)'
;AYGAPAQDLWINQHLLQLTSVRVAMGVGGTFDFLAGMVKRAPKLLRRMHLEWLWRLLLQPWRIGRILTATVHFPLLVLLRKGQ
;
A
#
# COMPACT_ATOMS: atom_id res chain seq x y z
N ALA A 1 -2.36 4.24 12.01
CA ALA A 1 -3.15 4.45 10.77
C ALA A 1 -3.84 3.13 10.40
N TYR A 2 -5.15 3.10 10.11
CA TYR A 2 -5.97 1.87 10.04
C TYR A 2 -5.58 0.80 8.98
N GLY A 3 -4.64 1.08 8.08
CA GLY A 3 -4.33 0.23 6.92
C GLY A 3 -5.43 0.22 5.85
N ALA A 4 -5.08 -0.18 4.62
CA ALA A 4 -6.08 -0.42 3.58
C ALA A 4 -6.70 -1.82 3.76
N PRO A 5 -8.02 -2.00 3.60
CA PRO A 5 -9.02 -1.00 3.15
C PRO A 5 -9.71 -0.22 4.28
N ALA A 6 -9.39 -0.50 5.54
CA ALA A 6 -10.11 0.07 6.69
C ALA A 6 -10.05 1.61 6.76
N GLN A 7 -8.95 2.23 6.32
CA GLN A 7 -8.84 3.68 6.20
C GLN A 7 -9.91 4.25 5.26
N ASP A 8 -10.03 3.67 4.07
CA ASP A 8 -10.95 4.12 3.04
C ASP A 8 -12.41 3.92 3.47
N LEU A 9 -12.68 2.76 4.10
CA LEU A 9 -14.00 2.47 4.65
C LEU A 9 -14.39 3.43 5.78
N TRP A 10 -13.46 3.74 6.69
CA TRP A 10 -13.72 4.68 7.77
C TRP A 10 -14.03 6.08 7.23
N ILE A 11 -13.22 6.56 6.25
CA ILE A 11 -13.45 7.83 5.58
C ILE A 11 -14.83 7.83 4.94
N ASN A 12 -15.17 6.79 4.17
CA ASN A 12 -16.46 6.69 3.49
C ASN A 12 -17.65 6.69 4.48
N GLN A 13 -17.53 5.97 5.60
CA GLN A 13 -18.57 5.89 6.62
C GLN A 13 -18.82 7.23 7.34
N HIS A 14 -17.79 8.07 7.48
CA HIS A 14 -17.87 9.31 8.26
C HIS A 14 -17.84 10.57 7.38
N LEU A 15 -17.74 10.43 6.06
CA LEU A 15 -17.52 11.55 5.13
C LEU A 15 -18.55 12.66 5.32
N LEU A 16 -19.82 12.32 5.52
CA LEU A 16 -20.91 13.27 5.73
C LEU A 16 -20.84 14.02 7.07
N GLN A 17 -20.17 13.44 8.06
CA GLN A 17 -19.99 14.05 9.40
C GLN A 17 -18.80 15.02 9.43
N LEU A 18 -17.88 14.89 8.48
CA LEU A 18 -16.67 15.70 8.37
C LEU A 18 -16.94 17.05 7.67
N THR A 19 -17.94 17.80 8.16
CA THR A 19 -18.49 19.00 7.48
C THR A 19 -17.50 20.14 7.28
N SER A 20 -16.42 20.20 8.08
CA SER A 20 -15.36 21.21 7.96
C SER A 20 -14.12 20.73 7.19
N VAL A 21 -14.04 19.42 6.87
CA VAL A 21 -12.86 18.82 6.22
C VAL A 21 -13.01 18.92 4.71
N ARG A 22 -12.05 19.56 4.04
CA ARG A 22 -12.04 19.70 2.57
C ARG A 22 -11.48 18.48 1.84
N VAL A 23 -10.58 17.74 2.49
CA VAL A 23 -9.90 16.56 1.92
C VAL A 23 -9.69 15.53 3.02
N ALA A 24 -10.14 14.31 2.78
CA ALA A 24 -9.83 13.13 3.58
C ALA A 24 -9.14 12.09 2.69
N MET A 25 -8.00 11.57 3.13
CA MET A 25 -7.19 10.62 2.36
C MET A 25 -6.56 9.56 3.26
N GLY A 26 -6.64 8.29 2.85
CA GLY A 26 -5.86 7.22 3.43
C GLY A 26 -4.37 7.39 3.08
N VAL A 27 -3.53 7.65 4.07
CA VAL A 27 -2.07 7.81 3.88
C VAL A 27 -1.31 6.47 3.90
N GLY A 28 -2.01 5.37 4.18
CA GLY A 28 -1.42 4.04 4.27
C GLY A 28 -0.28 3.97 5.29
N GLY A 29 0.78 3.23 4.93
CA GLY A 29 1.98 3.08 5.77
C GLY A 29 3.00 4.23 5.64
N THR A 30 2.64 5.33 4.96
CA THR A 30 3.54 6.50 4.83
C THR A 30 3.87 7.10 6.19
N PHE A 31 2.89 7.13 7.08
CA PHE A 31 3.05 7.65 8.43
C PHE A 31 4.07 6.82 9.23
N ASP A 32 4.14 5.51 9.04
CA ASP A 32 5.11 4.64 9.72
C ASP A 32 6.56 4.98 9.34
N PHE A 33 6.79 5.44 8.10
CA PHE A 33 8.10 5.93 7.67
C PHE A 33 8.42 7.30 8.26
N LEU A 34 7.46 8.22 8.28
CA LEU A 34 7.63 9.57 8.83
C LEU A 34 7.87 9.53 10.34
N ALA A 35 7.19 8.64 11.06
CA ALA A 35 7.34 8.43 12.49
C ALA A 35 8.61 7.63 12.85
N GLY A 36 9.40 7.18 11.88
CA GLY A 36 10.62 6.39 12.12
C GLY A 36 10.38 4.94 12.56
N MET A 37 9.13 4.49 12.58
CA MET A 37 8.73 3.13 13.00
C MET A 37 9.19 2.06 12.02
N VAL A 38 9.29 2.39 10.72
CA VAL A 38 9.76 1.47 9.68
C VAL A 38 10.92 2.08 8.92
N LYS A 39 12.00 1.32 8.76
CA LYS A 39 13.15 1.73 7.95
C LYS A 39 12.78 1.69 6.47
N ARG A 40 12.86 2.86 5.82
CA ARG A 40 12.71 2.97 4.36
C ARG A 40 13.86 2.25 3.64
N ALA A 41 13.60 1.75 2.44
CA ALA A 41 14.62 1.07 1.65
C ALA A 41 15.83 1.97 1.34
N PRO A 42 17.06 1.43 1.25
CA PRO A 42 18.23 2.13 0.72
C PRO A 42 17.95 2.78 -0.63
N LYS A 43 18.65 3.89 -0.95
CA LYS A 43 18.46 4.64 -2.20
C LYS A 43 18.63 3.75 -3.44
N LEU A 44 19.56 2.79 -3.42
CA LEU A 44 19.79 1.87 -4.53
C LEU A 44 18.55 1.02 -4.84
N LEU A 45 17.97 0.36 -3.82
CA LEU A 45 16.77 -0.45 -4.00
C LEU A 45 15.56 0.38 -4.45
N ARG A 46 15.47 1.63 -4.00
CA ARG A 46 14.44 2.56 -4.48
C ARG A 46 14.60 2.87 -5.97
N ARG A 47 15.83 3.16 -6.41
CA ARG A 47 16.14 3.40 -7.84
C ARG A 47 15.89 2.18 -8.71
N MET A 48 16.04 0.98 -8.15
CA MET A 48 15.75 -0.29 -8.82
C MET A 48 14.27 -0.69 -8.75
N HIS A 49 13.38 0.12 -8.16
CA HIS A 49 11.97 -0.20 -7.92
C HIS A 49 11.75 -1.47 -7.05
N LEU A 50 12.74 -1.84 -6.23
CA LEU A 50 12.73 -2.99 -5.33
C LEU A 50 12.34 -2.63 -3.89
N GLU A 51 11.72 -1.47 -3.66
CA GLU A 51 11.26 -1.07 -2.33
C GLU A 51 10.23 -2.07 -1.77
N TRP A 52 9.39 -2.66 -2.64
CA TRP A 52 8.44 -3.70 -2.23
C TRP A 52 9.14 -4.96 -1.69
N LEU A 53 10.27 -5.36 -2.30
CA LEU A 53 11.04 -6.53 -1.89
C LEU A 53 11.73 -6.27 -0.55
N TRP A 54 12.32 -5.09 -0.38
CA TRP A 54 12.85 -4.65 0.91
C TRP A 54 11.79 -4.72 2.02
N ARG A 55 10.57 -4.25 1.73
CA ARG A 55 9.46 -4.33 2.69
C ARG A 55 9.01 -5.75 2.97
N LEU A 56 9.04 -6.65 1.98
CA LEU A 56 8.73 -8.07 2.19
C LEU A 56 9.74 -8.74 3.13
N LEU A 57 11.03 -8.44 2.96
CA LEU A 57 12.07 -8.95 3.85
C LEU A 57 11.88 -8.49 5.30
N LEU A 58 11.47 -7.23 5.50
CA LEU A 58 11.17 -6.69 6.83
C LEU A 58 9.82 -7.16 7.41
N GLN A 59 8.86 -7.51 6.55
CA GLN A 59 7.48 -7.83 6.93
C GLN A 59 6.99 -9.09 6.17
N PRO A 60 7.51 -10.28 6.52
CA PRO A 60 7.30 -11.50 5.74
C PRO A 60 5.83 -11.93 5.65
N TRP A 61 5.00 -11.57 6.63
CA TRP A 61 3.55 -11.81 6.61
C TRP A 61 2.82 -11.11 5.44
N ARG A 62 3.45 -10.17 4.75
CA ARG A 62 2.90 -9.52 3.56
C ARG A 62 3.02 -10.34 2.27
N ILE A 63 3.64 -11.53 2.31
CA ILE A 63 3.93 -12.34 1.12
C ILE A 63 2.71 -12.57 0.24
N GLY A 64 1.54 -12.90 0.82
CA GLY A 64 0.31 -13.12 0.06
C GLY A 64 -0.08 -11.90 -0.78
N ARG A 65 -0.12 -10.72 -0.15
CA ARG A 65 -0.40 -9.45 -0.83
C ARG A 65 0.61 -9.14 -1.94
N ILE A 66 1.89 -9.40 -1.69
CA ILE A 66 2.95 -9.15 -2.68
C ILE A 66 2.79 -10.08 -3.87
N LEU A 67 2.60 -11.38 -3.66
CA LEU A 67 2.36 -12.34 -4.75
C LEU A 67 1.12 -11.99 -5.56
N THR A 68 0.05 -11.52 -4.92
CA THR A 68 -1.13 -11.03 -5.62
C THR A 68 -0.78 -9.86 -6.54
N ALA A 69 0.00 -8.89 -6.05
CA ALA A 69 0.32 -7.68 -6.80
C ALA A 69 1.39 -7.90 -7.89
N THR A 70 2.40 -8.75 -7.66
CA THR A 70 3.55 -8.90 -8.56
C THR A 70 3.46 -10.09 -9.51
N VAL A 71 2.64 -11.10 -9.19
CA VAL A 71 2.50 -12.32 -10.02
C VAL A 71 1.07 -12.49 -10.51
N HIS A 72 0.12 -12.61 -9.58
CA HIS A 72 -1.27 -12.94 -9.95
C HIS A 72 -1.93 -11.86 -10.80
N PHE A 73 -1.82 -10.59 -10.41
CA PHE A 73 -2.45 -9.50 -11.14
C PHE A 73 -1.86 -9.32 -12.56
N PRO A 74 -0.52 -9.24 -12.76
CA PRO A 74 0.05 -9.20 -14.10
C PRO A 74 -0.34 -10.40 -14.95
N LEU A 75 -0.32 -11.62 -14.38
CA LEU A 75 -0.73 -12.83 -15.09
C LEU A 75 -2.19 -12.74 -15.54
N LEU A 76 -3.11 -12.34 -14.65
CA LEU A 76 -4.52 -12.12 -14.99
C LEU A 76 -4.70 -11.10 -16.11
N VAL A 77 -3.96 -9.99 -16.07
CA VAL A 77 -4.03 -8.95 -17.11
C VAL A 77 -3.53 -9.48 -18.45
N LEU A 78 -2.43 -10.24 -18.46
CA LEU A 78 -1.87 -10.84 -19.68
C LEU A 78 -2.80 -11.88 -20.28
N LEU A 79 -3.41 -12.74 -19.45
CA LEU A 79 -4.36 -13.77 -19.89
C LEU A 79 -5.67 -13.18 -20.39
N ARG A 80 -6.16 -12.07 -19.80
CA ARG A 80 -7.38 -11.38 -20.26
C ARG A 80 -7.18 -10.51 -21.48
N LYS A 81 -5.96 -10.04 -21.77
CA LYS A 81 -5.69 -9.19 -22.94
C LYS A 81 -5.83 -9.91 -24.30
N GLY A 82 -6.07 -11.23 -24.28
CA GLY A 82 -6.27 -12.07 -25.47
C GLY A 82 -7.72 -12.50 -25.75
N GLN A 83 -8.71 -11.95 -25.01
CA GLN A 83 -10.14 -12.03 -25.35
C GLN A 83 -10.66 -10.63 -25.72
#